data_AF-A0A2A2J700-F1
#
_entry.id   AF-A0A2A2J700-F1
#
_cell.length_a   1.000
_cell.length_b   1.000
_cell.length_c   1.000
_cell.angle_alpha   90.00
_cell.angle_beta   90.00
_cell.angle_gamma   90.00
#
_symmetry.space_group_name_H-M   'P 1'
#
loop_
_entity.id
_entity.type
_entity.pdbx_description
1 polymer ?
#
loop_
_entity_poly.entity_id
_entity_poly.type
_entity_poly.pdbx_seq_one_letter_code
_entity_poly.pdbx_strand_id
1 'polypeptide(L)'
;MDQPCSLKFLTERSIAIHLFKVHIRWRKLTDVAYALRDVLEQLSLAPKLVNNLRDQVAEVLREMKRWDEKHSEMFIDPGKLCAKRRAMSRNEHLRTFYKHVIWKINRIEVNDFTTALHLMETECKNWRQMQFQFACLYAMENWVKDDWKFDKYRRITFKKQLSDHPVYDFWLTLLESRPDRLFDTDRRSPNQKLTQCFAFAITHGYQQLVEYIWNRIGNAHRESVGLLRWRSLCFRNRDRGTMQFLCHKLCAINPIGMSRITWTSFFEAFYRSIEGDESDVVVQNKFKKRFEFLLENACPILRSRLLKMENFRILSDAFRYNLVDVFAQILEHLNPDEMKNAREVVDRIHKRKQSKDGEVLRRQMMRKQMTIN
;
A
#
# COMPACT_ATOMS: atom_id res chain seq x y z
N MET A 1 10.22 -15.98 2.40
CA MET A 1 10.98 -15.99 3.67
C MET A 1 11.57 -14.61 3.84
N ASP A 2 11.25 -13.92 4.94
CA ASP A 2 11.82 -12.60 5.22
C ASP A 2 13.29 -12.76 5.59
N GLN A 3 14.18 -12.02 4.91
CA GLN A 3 15.60 -11.97 5.28
C GLN A 3 15.74 -11.49 6.74
N PRO A 4 16.70 -12.05 7.51
CA PRO A 4 16.95 -11.59 8.87
C PRO A 4 17.37 -10.12 8.84
N CYS A 5 16.61 -9.27 9.54
CA CYS A 5 16.93 -7.86 9.66
C CYS A 5 18.20 -7.69 10.52
N SER A 6 19.05 -6.73 10.14
CA SER A 6 20.24 -6.43 10.94
C SER A 6 19.86 -5.94 12.35
N LEU A 7 20.64 -6.30 13.37
CA LEU A 7 20.45 -5.81 14.74
C LEU A 7 20.43 -4.29 14.81
N LYS A 8 21.25 -3.64 13.97
CA LYS A 8 21.28 -2.19 13.79
C LYS A 8 19.90 -1.65 13.41
N PHE A 9 19.30 -2.20 12.35
CA PHE A 9 17.98 -1.78 11.89
C PHE A 9 16.91 -1.99 12.98
N LEU A 10 16.91 -3.15 13.65
CA LEU A 10 15.94 -3.45 14.71
C LEU A 10 16.04 -2.45 15.87
N THR A 11 17.26 -2.04 16.23
CA THR A 11 17.52 -1.07 17.30
C THR A 11 17.07 0.32 16.89
N GLU A 12 17.49 0.81 15.72
CA GLU A 12 17.10 2.14 15.20
C GLU A 12 15.58 2.25 15.05
N ARG A 13 14.92 1.20 14.55
CA ARG A 13 13.45 1.08 14.49
C ARG A 13 12.81 1.19 15.87
N SER A 14 13.32 0.43 16.85
CA SER A 14 12.76 0.40 18.21
C SER A 14 12.79 1.79 18.85
N ILE A 15 13.94 2.48 18.71
CA ILE A 15 14.12 3.87 19.18
C ILE A 15 13.12 4.80 18.49
N ALA A 16 13.01 4.74 17.15
CA ALA A 16 12.11 5.60 16.39
C ALA A 16 10.63 5.43 16.78
N ILE A 17 10.17 4.18 16.95
CA ILE A 17 8.80 3.89 17.39
C ILE A 17 8.58 4.38 18.83
N HIS A 18 9.55 4.19 19.72
CA HIS A 18 9.45 4.65 21.10
C HIS A 18 9.35 6.18 21.17
N LEU A 19 10.24 6.90 20.48
CA LEU A 19 10.20 8.35 20.39
C LEU A 19 8.84 8.84 19.87
N PHE A 20 8.34 8.23 18.80
CA PHE A 20 7.00 8.53 18.29
C PHE A 20 5.91 8.33 19.35
N LYS A 21 5.88 7.18 20.04
CA LYS A 21 4.85 6.86 21.05
C LYS A 21 4.86 7.82 22.24
N VAL A 22 6.04 8.26 22.69
CA VAL A 22 6.19 9.21 23.80
C VAL A 22 5.68 10.60 23.40
N HIS A 23 5.92 11.02 22.16
CA HIS A 23 5.61 12.38 21.70
C HIS A 23 4.24 12.54 21.02
N ILE A 24 3.60 11.46 20.56
CA ILE A 24 2.34 11.53 19.79
C ILE A 24 1.15 11.97 20.62
N ARG A 25 0.92 11.36 21.81
CA ARG A 25 -0.29 11.56 22.64
C ARG A 25 -1.58 11.68 21.78
N TRP A 26 -2.11 12.90 21.64
CA TRP A 26 -3.28 13.25 20.82
C TRP A 26 -2.96 14.32 19.76
N ARG A 27 -1.67 14.61 19.54
CA ARG A 27 -1.17 15.70 18.70
C ARG A 27 -1.34 15.37 17.23
N LYS A 28 -1.29 16.39 16.37
CA LYS A 28 -1.22 16.19 14.92
C LYS A 28 0.15 15.63 14.55
N LEU A 29 0.19 14.77 13.53
CA LEU A 29 1.45 14.18 13.05
C LEU A 29 2.48 15.25 12.64
N THR A 30 2.03 16.39 12.12
CA THR A 30 2.88 17.54 11.79
C THR A 30 3.61 18.10 13.01
N ASP A 31 2.90 18.26 14.12
CA ASP A 31 3.45 18.85 15.35
C ASP A 31 4.47 17.89 15.99
N VAL A 32 4.21 16.60 15.86
CA VAL A 32 5.11 15.53 16.32
C VAL A 32 6.35 15.46 15.45
N ALA A 33 6.22 15.64 14.14
CA ALA A 33 7.37 15.71 13.23
C ALA A 33 8.32 16.86 13.61
N TYR A 34 7.78 18.05 13.90
CA TYR A 34 8.58 19.17 14.39
C TYR A 34 9.25 18.87 15.73
N ALA A 35 8.49 18.39 16.71
CA ALA A 35 9.05 18.08 18.03
C ALA A 35 10.14 17.00 17.98
N LEU A 36 9.96 15.96 17.17
CA LEU A 36 10.94 14.89 17.01
C LEU A 36 12.22 15.37 16.32
N ARG A 37 12.11 16.31 15.38
CA ARG A 37 13.28 16.93 14.76
C ARG A 37 14.12 17.64 15.81
N ASP A 38 13.50 18.47 16.64
CA ASP A 38 14.18 19.25 17.67
C ASP A 38 14.81 18.32 18.73
N VAL A 39 14.10 17.26 19.12
CA VAL A 39 14.64 16.22 20.04
C VAL A 39 15.87 15.54 19.45
N LEU A 40 15.83 15.13 18.17
CA LEU A 40 16.96 14.46 17.52
C LEU A 40 18.17 15.38 17.37
N GLU A 41 17.98 16.69 17.19
CA GLU A 41 19.06 17.68 17.10
C GLU A 41 19.73 17.94 18.45
N GLN A 42 19.00 17.74 19.55
CA GLN A 42 19.54 17.88 20.91
C GLN A 42 20.31 16.65 21.40
N LEU A 43 20.24 15.52 20.69
CA LEU A 43 20.96 14.31 21.06
C LEU A 43 22.45 14.46 20.75
N SER A 44 23.31 14.28 21.75
CA SER A 44 24.78 14.24 21.58
C SER A 44 25.26 12.92 20.95
N LEU A 45 24.75 12.59 19.77
CA LEU A 45 25.08 11.38 19.02
C LEU A 45 25.93 11.71 17.78
N ALA A 46 26.64 10.71 17.27
CA ALA A 46 27.39 10.86 16.02
C ALA A 46 26.46 11.25 14.85
N PRO A 47 26.86 12.15 13.94
CA PRO A 47 25.99 12.67 12.87
C PRO A 47 25.36 11.57 12.00
N LYS A 48 26.12 10.52 11.71
CA LYS A 48 25.64 9.37 10.93
C LYS A 48 24.49 8.62 11.63
N LEU A 49 24.53 8.52 12.96
CA LEU A 49 23.48 7.87 13.73
C LEU A 49 22.23 8.75 13.81
N VAL A 50 22.40 10.06 13.99
CA VAL A 50 21.29 11.03 13.96
C VAL A 50 20.57 10.98 12.61
N ASN A 51 21.30 10.92 11.50
CA ASN A 51 20.72 10.79 10.17
C ASN A 51 19.93 9.49 10.01
N ASN A 52 20.49 8.33 10.40
CA ASN A 52 19.73 7.07 10.30
C ASN A 52 18.46 7.11 11.16
N LEU A 53 18.52 7.65 12.37
CA LEU A 53 17.35 7.77 13.25
C LEU A 53 16.31 8.72 12.67
N ARG A 54 16.73 9.84 12.06
CA ARG A 54 15.86 10.77 11.34
C ARG A 54 15.11 10.07 10.21
N ASP A 55 15.80 9.22 9.45
CA ASP A 55 15.18 8.42 8.38
C ASP A 55 14.17 7.42 8.95
N GLN A 56 14.51 6.68 10.01
CA GLN A 56 13.57 5.74 10.66
C GLN A 56 12.34 6.47 11.22
N VAL A 57 12.52 7.63 11.86
CA VAL A 57 11.40 8.46 12.37
C VAL A 57 10.53 8.96 11.21
N ALA A 58 11.13 9.38 10.10
CA ALA A 58 10.39 9.80 8.92
C ALA A 58 9.55 8.64 8.33
N GLU A 59 10.06 7.40 8.34
CA GLU A 59 9.29 6.22 7.95
C GLU A 59 8.15 5.91 8.93
N VAL A 60 8.38 6.03 10.25
CA VAL A 60 7.32 5.85 11.26
C VAL A 60 6.17 6.85 11.05
N LEU A 61 6.50 8.14 10.84
CA LEU A 61 5.51 9.18 10.58
C LEU A 61 4.76 8.96 9.27
N ARG A 62 5.46 8.50 8.22
CA ARG A 62 4.85 8.18 6.94
C ARG A 62 3.88 7.01 7.06
N GLU A 63 4.27 5.96 7.77
CA GLU A 63 3.42 4.80 8.01
C GLU A 63 2.19 5.15 8.85
N MET A 64 2.34 6.02 9.85
CA MET A 64 1.21 6.51 10.63
C MET A 64 0.25 7.36 9.79
N LYS A 65 0.79 8.21 8.90
CA LYS A 65 -0.02 8.97 7.94
C LYS A 65 -0.80 8.03 7.02
N ARG A 66 -0.16 6.97 6.51
CA ARG A 66 -0.84 5.93 5.70
C ARG A 66 -1.96 5.25 6.50
N TRP A 67 -1.72 4.95 7.78
CA TRP A 67 -2.73 4.35 8.66
C TRP A 67 -3.92 5.29 8.88
N ASP A 68 -3.64 6.57 9.16
CA ASP A 68 -4.65 7.60 9.36
C ASP A 68 -5.52 7.81 8.11
N GLU A 69 -4.88 8.00 6.94
CA GLU A 69 -5.55 8.15 5.65
C GLU A 69 -6.45 6.93 5.35
N LYS A 70 -5.94 5.71 5.53
CA LYS A 70 -6.72 4.47 5.32
C LYS A 70 -7.97 4.40 6.20
N HIS A 71 -7.82 4.71 7.48
CA HIS A 71 -8.92 4.61 8.45
C HIS A 71 -9.84 5.83 8.45
N SER A 72 -9.43 6.96 7.88
CA SER A 72 -10.32 8.10 7.69
C SER A 72 -11.51 7.79 6.80
N GLU A 73 -11.33 6.85 5.86
CA GLU A 73 -12.36 6.38 4.91
C GLU A 73 -13.46 5.57 5.60
N MET A 74 -13.21 5.10 6.83
CA MET A 74 -14.20 4.43 7.67
C MET A 74 -15.36 5.37 8.04
N PHE A 75 -15.12 6.69 8.05
CA PHE A 75 -16.14 7.66 8.41
C PHE A 75 -16.82 8.18 7.15
N ILE A 76 -18.15 8.16 7.17
CA ILE A 76 -18.94 8.84 6.14
C ILE A 76 -18.75 10.35 6.34
N ASP A 77 -18.17 11.01 5.34
CA ASP A 77 -18.03 12.46 5.34
C ASP A 77 -19.43 13.10 5.23
N PRO A 78 -19.91 13.86 6.23
CA PRO A 78 -21.25 14.46 6.22
C PRO A 78 -21.38 15.65 5.26
N GLY A 79 -20.69 15.61 4.12
CA GLY A 79 -20.52 16.71 3.18
C GLY A 79 -21.83 17.43 2.85
N LYS A 80 -21.86 18.73 3.19
CA LYS A 80 -22.84 19.81 2.89
C LYS A 80 -23.83 20.24 3.99
N LEU A 81 -24.14 19.46 5.02
CA LEU A 81 -25.17 19.87 6.01
C LEU A 81 -24.63 20.42 7.34
N CYS A 82 -23.37 20.17 7.69
CA CYS A 82 -22.84 20.50 9.02
C CYS A 82 -21.67 21.52 9.03
N ALA A 83 -21.52 22.33 7.99
CA ALA A 83 -20.51 23.41 7.93
C ALA A 83 -20.67 24.48 9.04
N LYS A 84 -21.73 24.43 9.86
CA LYS A 84 -22.02 25.39 10.93
C LYS A 84 -21.64 24.93 12.35
N ARG A 85 -21.17 23.70 12.57
CA ARG A 85 -20.73 23.27 13.91
C ARG A 85 -19.23 23.09 13.93
N ARG A 86 -18.55 23.79 14.85
CA ARG A 86 -17.13 23.63 15.24
C ARG A 86 -16.87 22.25 15.91
N ALA A 87 -17.51 21.19 15.43
CA ALA A 87 -17.21 19.84 15.89
C ALA A 87 -15.95 19.36 15.15
N MET A 88 -15.00 18.82 15.91
CA MET A 88 -13.85 18.11 15.34
C MET A 88 -14.34 17.14 14.25
N SER A 89 -13.61 17.08 13.13
CA SER A 89 -13.91 16.09 12.09
C SER A 89 -13.91 14.71 12.74
N ARG A 90 -14.86 13.83 12.38
CA ARG A 90 -14.95 12.48 12.97
C ARG A 90 -13.61 11.73 12.85
N ASN A 91 -12.84 12.04 11.81
CA ASN A 91 -11.53 11.47 11.52
C ASN A 91 -10.46 11.90 12.55
N GLU A 92 -10.60 13.05 13.22
CA GLU A 92 -9.68 13.49 14.27
C GLU A 92 -9.71 12.58 15.51
N HIS A 93 -10.77 11.75 15.66
CA HIS A 93 -10.81 10.71 16.69
C HIS A 93 -9.75 9.64 16.45
N LEU A 94 -9.28 9.40 15.21
CA LEU A 94 -8.24 8.41 14.94
C LEU A 94 -6.93 8.72 15.67
N ARG A 95 -6.66 10.00 15.95
CA ARG A 95 -5.51 10.42 16.75
C ARG A 95 -5.52 9.80 18.15
N THR A 96 -6.70 9.41 18.64
CA THR A 96 -6.83 8.73 19.92
C THR A 96 -6.21 7.35 19.97
N PHE A 97 -6.05 6.73 18.81
CA PHE A 97 -5.55 5.37 18.69
C PHE A 97 -4.06 5.30 18.35
N TYR A 98 -3.40 6.40 17.96
CA TYR A 98 -2.01 6.37 17.48
C TYR A 98 -1.02 5.74 18.47
N LYS A 99 -1.20 5.93 19.77
CA LYS A 99 -0.33 5.31 20.79
C LYS A 99 -0.56 3.80 20.96
N HIS A 100 -1.74 3.32 20.57
CA HIS A 100 -2.21 1.94 20.71
C HIS A 100 -1.97 1.08 19.46
N VAL A 101 -1.46 1.67 18.38
CA VAL A 101 -1.13 0.92 17.17
C VAL A 101 -0.06 -0.14 17.43
N ILE A 102 -0.26 -1.31 16.82
CA ILE A 102 0.60 -2.47 16.95
C ILE A 102 1.48 -2.56 15.70
N TRP A 103 2.78 -2.56 15.89
CA TRP A 103 3.78 -2.60 14.81
C TRP A 103 4.20 -4.04 14.50
N LYS A 104 4.45 -4.35 13.23
CA LYS A 104 5.05 -5.64 12.83
C LYS A 104 6.48 -5.73 13.37
N ILE A 105 6.92 -6.92 13.80
CA ILE A 105 8.18 -7.12 14.53
C ILE A 105 9.41 -6.63 13.72
N ASN A 106 9.49 -7.02 12.44
CA ASN A 106 10.69 -6.84 11.62
C ASN A 106 10.60 -5.65 10.64
N ARG A 107 9.58 -4.78 10.74
CA ARG A 107 9.36 -3.69 9.77
C ARG A 107 8.76 -2.46 10.45
N ILE A 108 9.00 -1.27 9.89
CA ILE A 108 8.22 -0.07 10.22
C ILE A 108 6.92 -0.14 9.41
N GLU A 109 6.00 -0.95 9.91
CA GLU A 109 4.70 -1.17 9.30
C GLU A 109 3.69 -1.51 10.40
N VAL A 110 2.52 -0.89 10.36
CA VAL A 110 1.46 -1.19 11.32
C VAL A 110 0.81 -2.52 10.94
N ASN A 111 0.61 -3.39 11.93
CA ASN A 111 -0.24 -4.56 11.75
C ASN A 111 -1.69 -4.11 11.89
N ASP A 112 -2.28 -3.73 10.76
CA ASP A 112 -3.63 -3.18 10.65
C ASP A 112 -4.70 -4.06 11.31
N PHE A 113 -4.71 -5.36 10.99
CA PHE A 113 -5.70 -6.30 11.53
C PHE A 113 -5.57 -6.47 13.04
N THR A 114 -4.35 -6.72 13.53
CA THR A 114 -4.11 -6.90 14.97
C THR A 114 -4.36 -5.59 15.72
N THR A 115 -4.05 -4.44 15.11
CA THR A 115 -4.37 -3.12 15.67
C THR A 115 -5.87 -2.93 15.79
N ALA A 116 -6.64 -3.20 14.73
CA ALA A 116 -8.10 -3.08 14.77
C ALA A 116 -8.71 -3.98 15.86
N LEU A 117 -8.26 -5.23 15.95
CA LEU A 117 -8.74 -6.16 16.99
C LEU A 117 -8.42 -5.63 18.39
N HIS A 118 -7.17 -5.19 18.62
CA HIS A 118 -6.76 -4.61 19.89
C HIS A 118 -7.61 -3.39 20.26
N LEU A 119 -7.78 -2.43 19.34
CA LEU A 119 -8.58 -1.23 19.56
C LEU A 119 -10.05 -1.56 19.87
N MET A 120 -10.62 -2.55 19.19
CA MET A 120 -11.99 -2.99 19.45
C MET A 120 -12.16 -3.56 20.86
N GLU A 121 -11.17 -4.33 21.32
CA GLU A 121 -11.18 -5.01 22.60
C GLU A 121 -10.83 -4.11 23.77
N THR A 122 -9.97 -3.10 23.58
CA THR A 122 -9.48 -2.23 24.66
C THR A 122 -10.10 -0.85 24.64
N GLU A 123 -9.86 -0.08 23.59
CA GLU A 123 -10.19 1.35 23.50
C GLU A 123 -11.67 1.59 23.14
N CYS A 124 -12.28 0.70 22.36
CA CYS A 124 -13.64 0.88 21.83
C CYS A 124 -14.71 0.07 22.60
N LYS A 125 -14.42 -0.43 23.81
CA LYS A 125 -15.34 -1.27 24.60
C LYS A 125 -16.76 -0.69 24.72
N ASN A 126 -16.85 0.62 24.91
CA ASN A 126 -18.11 1.34 25.09
C ASN A 126 -18.64 1.99 23.79
N TRP A 127 -17.96 1.79 22.66
CA TRP A 127 -18.31 2.39 21.38
C TRP A 127 -18.66 1.32 20.35
N ARG A 128 -19.90 0.83 20.44
CA ARG A 128 -20.41 -0.26 19.59
C ARG A 128 -20.32 0.03 18.09
N GLN A 129 -20.60 1.26 17.68
CA GLN A 129 -20.50 1.64 16.27
C GLN A 129 -19.06 1.50 15.75
N MET A 130 -18.07 1.99 16.50
CA MET A 130 -16.66 1.87 16.13
C MET A 130 -16.22 0.41 16.04
N GLN A 131 -16.64 -0.42 17.00
CA GLN A 131 -16.40 -1.87 16.96
C GLN A 131 -16.99 -2.51 15.70
N PHE A 132 -18.22 -2.16 15.36
CA PHE A 132 -18.88 -2.66 14.15
C PHE A 132 -18.14 -2.22 12.87
N GLN A 133 -17.73 -0.95 12.80
CA GLN A 133 -17.04 -0.38 11.64
C GLN A 133 -15.69 -1.07 11.39
N PHE A 134 -14.87 -1.25 12.43
CA PHE A 134 -13.63 -2.02 12.32
C PHE A 134 -13.89 -3.48 11.94
N ALA A 135 -14.85 -4.15 12.60
CA ALA A 135 -15.18 -5.53 12.31
C ALA A 135 -15.59 -5.74 10.83
N CYS A 136 -16.36 -4.81 10.28
CA CYS A 136 -16.78 -4.81 8.89
C CYS A 136 -15.59 -4.62 7.92
N LEU A 137 -14.75 -3.61 8.17
CA LEU A 137 -13.60 -3.29 7.30
C LEU A 137 -12.55 -4.41 7.27
N TYR A 138 -12.39 -5.13 8.38
CA TYR A 138 -11.44 -6.24 8.52
C TYR A 138 -12.07 -7.62 8.39
N ALA A 139 -13.34 -7.69 7.95
CA ALA A 139 -14.09 -8.93 7.77
C ALA A 139 -14.05 -9.89 8.97
N MET A 140 -14.12 -9.34 10.19
CA MET A 140 -14.15 -10.11 11.43
C MET A 140 -15.54 -10.73 11.65
N GLU A 141 -15.83 -11.83 10.94
CA GLU A 141 -17.18 -12.43 10.91
C GLU A 141 -17.75 -12.71 12.30
N ASN A 142 -16.93 -13.25 13.22
CA ASN A 142 -17.34 -13.57 14.58
C ASN A 142 -17.78 -12.33 15.37
N TRP A 143 -17.23 -11.16 15.05
CA TRP A 143 -17.66 -9.90 15.65
C TRP A 143 -18.91 -9.37 14.96
N VAL A 144 -18.94 -9.32 13.63
CA VAL A 144 -20.05 -8.74 12.87
C VAL A 144 -21.37 -9.51 13.09
N LYS A 145 -21.29 -10.84 13.24
CA LYS A 145 -22.44 -11.74 13.45
C LYS A 145 -22.82 -11.92 14.92
N ASP A 146 -22.13 -11.25 15.85
CA ASP A 146 -22.43 -11.35 17.28
C ASP A 146 -23.75 -10.63 17.59
N ASP A 147 -24.83 -11.39 17.73
CA ASP A 147 -26.18 -10.87 18.01
C ASP A 147 -26.28 -10.23 19.41
N TRP A 148 -25.42 -10.62 20.36
CA TRP A 148 -25.38 -9.99 21.68
C TRP A 148 -24.77 -8.58 21.62
N LYS A 149 -23.74 -8.39 20.79
CA LYS A 149 -23.14 -7.07 20.56
C LYS A 149 -23.95 -6.23 19.59
N PHE A 150 -24.52 -6.83 18.55
CA PHE A 150 -25.19 -6.14 17.45
C PHE A 150 -26.58 -6.73 17.22
N ASP A 151 -27.47 -6.52 18.18
CA ASP A 151 -28.87 -6.93 18.10
C ASP A 151 -29.61 -6.29 16.90
N LYS A 152 -30.83 -6.77 16.65
CA LYS A 152 -31.68 -6.30 15.56
C LYS A 152 -31.91 -4.78 15.59
N TYR A 153 -32.12 -4.18 16.76
CA TYR A 153 -32.39 -2.74 16.88
C TYR A 153 -31.13 -1.93 16.57
N ARG A 154 -29.97 -2.34 17.07
CA ARG A 154 -28.68 -1.73 16.75
C ARG A 154 -28.38 -1.81 15.26
N ARG A 155 -28.63 -2.95 14.61
CA ARG A 155 -28.47 -3.09 13.16
C ARG A 155 -29.37 -2.13 12.38
N ILE A 156 -30.63 -1.95 12.80
CA ILE A 156 -31.54 -0.95 12.21
C ILE A 156 -30.98 0.47 12.36
N THR A 157 -30.47 0.82 13.55
CA THR A 157 -29.84 2.12 13.79
C THR A 157 -28.58 2.32 12.94
N PHE A 158 -27.70 1.31 12.87
CA PHE A 158 -26.51 1.35 12.02
C PHE A 158 -26.88 1.47 10.56
N LYS A 159 -27.93 0.78 10.09
CA LYS A 159 -28.43 0.93 8.72
C LYS A 159 -28.81 2.38 8.41
N LYS A 160 -29.49 3.07 9.33
CA LYS A 160 -29.82 4.49 9.14
C LYS A 160 -28.62 5.43 9.16
N GLN A 161 -27.54 5.06 9.86
CA GLN A 161 -26.38 5.95 10.09
C GLN A 161 -25.20 5.67 9.16
N LEU A 162 -25.09 4.43 8.65
CA LEU A 162 -23.90 3.88 8.03
C LEU A 162 -24.14 3.35 6.61
N SER A 163 -25.39 3.22 6.14
CA SER A 163 -25.69 2.62 4.82
C SER A 163 -25.13 3.37 3.62
N ASP A 164 -24.73 4.63 3.78
CA ASP A 164 -24.11 5.38 2.68
C ASP A 164 -22.67 4.91 2.40
N HIS A 165 -22.06 4.18 3.34
CA HIS A 165 -20.76 3.58 3.15
C HIS A 165 -20.88 2.18 2.53
N PRO A 166 -20.17 1.88 1.42
CA PRO A 166 -20.36 0.64 0.66
C PRO A 166 -20.07 -0.63 1.46
N VAL A 167 -19.13 -0.57 2.41
CA VAL A 167 -18.80 -1.74 3.26
C VAL A 167 -19.90 -2.03 4.27
N TYR A 168 -20.48 -1.01 4.91
CA TYR A 168 -21.49 -1.23 5.95
C TYR A 168 -22.83 -1.61 5.32
N ASP A 169 -23.17 -0.99 4.19
CA ASP A 169 -24.33 -1.36 3.41
C ASP A 169 -24.29 -2.84 2.97
N PHE A 170 -23.12 -3.29 2.51
CA PHE A 170 -22.88 -4.69 2.18
C PHE A 170 -23.09 -5.61 3.39
N TRP A 171 -22.41 -5.35 4.52
CA TRP A 171 -22.51 -6.22 5.70
C TRP A 171 -23.91 -6.24 6.30
N LEU A 172 -24.57 -5.09 6.42
CA LEU A 172 -25.93 -5.02 6.95
C LEU A 172 -26.92 -5.72 6.03
N THR A 173 -26.76 -5.61 4.71
CA THR A 173 -27.57 -6.36 3.74
C THR A 173 -27.32 -7.87 3.86
N LEU A 174 -26.06 -8.28 4.01
CA LEU A 174 -25.66 -9.68 4.17
C LEU A 174 -26.22 -10.29 5.47
N LEU A 175 -26.27 -9.52 6.55
CA LEU A 175 -26.84 -9.96 7.83
C LEU A 175 -28.37 -10.11 7.78
N GLU A 176 -29.04 -9.41 6.87
CA GLU A 176 -30.50 -9.49 6.68
C GLU A 176 -30.93 -10.50 5.59
N SER A 177 -30.00 -10.91 4.72
CA SER A 177 -30.28 -11.66 3.48
C SER A 177 -29.62 -13.04 3.47
N ARG A 178 -30.06 -13.92 2.56
CA ARG A 178 -29.37 -15.19 2.30
C ARG A 178 -28.04 -14.94 1.56
N PRO A 179 -26.89 -15.40 2.07
CA PRO A 179 -25.58 -15.18 1.45
C PRO A 179 -25.49 -15.61 -0.01
N ASP A 180 -26.11 -16.75 -0.36
CA ASP A 180 -26.05 -17.33 -1.70
C ASP A 180 -26.58 -16.38 -2.79
N ARG A 181 -27.54 -15.51 -2.44
CA ARG A 181 -28.08 -14.52 -3.40
C ARG A 181 -27.13 -13.34 -3.65
N LEU A 182 -26.31 -12.99 -2.66
CA LEU A 182 -25.37 -11.87 -2.76
C LEU A 182 -24.12 -12.26 -3.52
N PHE A 183 -23.65 -13.50 -3.37
CA PHE A 183 -22.41 -14.00 -3.94
C PHE A 183 -22.56 -14.81 -5.23
N ASP A 184 -23.78 -15.10 -5.71
CA ASP A 184 -24.01 -15.77 -6.99
C ASP A 184 -23.62 -14.86 -8.17
N THR A 185 -22.33 -14.81 -8.48
CA THR A 185 -21.76 -14.05 -9.60
C THR A 185 -21.62 -14.87 -10.88
N ASP A 186 -21.84 -16.19 -10.81
CA ASP A 186 -21.64 -17.10 -11.94
C ASP A 186 -22.93 -17.28 -12.75
N ARG A 187 -24.11 -17.21 -12.10
CA ARG A 187 -25.41 -17.37 -12.77
C ARG A 187 -26.17 -16.06 -12.95
N ARG A 188 -25.74 -14.98 -12.28
CA ARG A 188 -26.44 -13.69 -12.26
C ARG A 188 -25.46 -12.54 -12.41
N SER A 189 -25.99 -11.37 -12.79
CA SER A 189 -25.22 -10.13 -12.74
C SER A 189 -24.72 -9.89 -11.30
N PRO A 190 -23.45 -9.49 -11.12
CA PRO A 190 -22.90 -9.25 -9.80
C PRO A 190 -23.73 -8.24 -9.01
N ASN A 191 -24.00 -8.55 -7.73
CA ASN A 191 -24.72 -7.63 -6.87
C ASN A 191 -23.94 -6.29 -6.75
N GLN A 192 -24.63 -5.17 -6.92
CA GLN A 192 -24.00 -3.85 -6.89
C GLN A 192 -23.33 -3.55 -5.54
N LYS A 193 -23.96 -3.92 -4.42
CA LYS A 193 -23.41 -3.70 -3.07
C LYS A 193 -22.13 -4.51 -2.86
N LEU A 194 -22.11 -5.75 -3.33
CA LEU A 194 -20.91 -6.60 -3.33
C LEU A 194 -19.79 -5.96 -4.17
N THR A 195 -20.10 -5.54 -5.39
CA THR A 195 -19.13 -4.94 -6.32
C THR A 195 -18.54 -3.64 -5.73
N GLN A 196 -19.37 -2.80 -5.14
CA GLN A 196 -18.95 -1.55 -4.50
C GLN A 196 -18.09 -1.80 -3.26
N CYS A 197 -18.49 -2.73 -2.39
CA CYS A 197 -17.73 -3.14 -1.23
C CYS A 197 -16.36 -3.70 -1.62
N PHE A 198 -16.33 -4.58 -2.63
CA PHE A 198 -15.09 -5.16 -3.13
C PHE A 198 -14.16 -4.11 -3.75
N ALA A 199 -14.71 -3.24 -4.59
CA ALA A 199 -13.97 -2.12 -5.16
C ALA A 199 -13.39 -1.19 -4.08
N PHE A 200 -14.16 -0.89 -3.03
CA PHE A 200 -13.70 -0.11 -1.89
C PHE A 200 -12.57 -0.82 -1.14
N ALA A 201 -12.75 -2.11 -0.80
CA ALA A 201 -11.77 -2.90 -0.07
C ALA A 201 -10.43 -2.96 -0.80
N ILE A 202 -10.46 -3.22 -2.12
CA ILE A 202 -9.25 -3.19 -2.96
C ILE A 202 -8.64 -1.80 -2.99
N THR A 203 -9.48 -0.78 -3.24
CA THR A 203 -9.01 0.59 -3.35
C THR A 203 -8.23 0.95 -2.11
N HIS A 204 -8.82 0.84 -0.91
CA HIS A 204 -8.23 1.30 0.35
C HIS A 204 -7.34 0.27 1.07
N GLY A 205 -7.09 -0.90 0.47
CA GLY A 205 -6.12 -1.87 1.00
C GLY A 205 -6.63 -2.69 2.18
N TYR A 206 -7.93 -2.97 2.29
CA TYR A 206 -8.47 -3.82 3.35
C TYR A 206 -8.32 -5.31 2.99
N GLN A 207 -7.10 -5.84 3.12
CA GLN A 207 -6.72 -7.19 2.67
C GLN A 207 -7.69 -8.29 3.15
N GLN A 208 -8.07 -8.31 4.43
CA GLN A 208 -8.95 -9.35 4.97
C GLN A 208 -10.33 -9.33 4.31
N LEU A 209 -10.88 -8.15 4.04
CA LEU A 209 -12.14 -7.99 3.32
C LEU A 209 -12.01 -8.34 1.84
N VAL A 210 -10.87 -8.01 1.22
CA VAL A 210 -10.54 -8.45 -0.14
C VAL A 210 -10.52 -9.98 -0.21
N GLU A 211 -9.80 -10.65 0.69
CA GLU A 211 -9.72 -12.12 0.76
C GLU A 211 -11.07 -12.78 1.01
N TYR A 212 -11.85 -12.21 1.94
CA TYR A 212 -13.19 -12.66 2.26
C TYR A 212 -14.11 -12.68 1.03
N ILE A 213 -14.15 -11.56 0.30
CA ILE A 213 -14.97 -11.45 -0.91
C ILE A 213 -14.38 -12.31 -2.02
N TRP A 214 -13.06 -12.24 -2.24
CA TRP A 214 -12.35 -12.95 -3.30
C TRP A 214 -12.71 -14.43 -3.31
N ASN A 215 -12.68 -15.08 -2.15
CA ASN A 215 -12.92 -16.52 -2.02
C ASN A 215 -14.39 -16.93 -2.29
N ARG A 216 -15.31 -15.98 -2.47
CA ARG A 216 -16.76 -16.23 -2.63
C ARG A 216 -17.34 -15.77 -3.96
N ILE A 217 -16.52 -15.19 -4.85
CA ILE A 217 -16.93 -14.73 -6.18
C ILE A 217 -16.22 -15.51 -7.29
N GLY A 218 -16.81 -15.52 -8.49
CA GLY A 218 -16.28 -16.17 -9.69
C GLY A 218 -15.06 -15.47 -10.29
N ASN A 219 -14.26 -16.20 -11.07
CA ASN A 219 -13.00 -15.71 -11.67
C ASN A 219 -13.19 -14.50 -12.59
N ALA A 220 -14.26 -14.46 -13.39
CA ALA A 220 -14.55 -13.31 -14.26
C ALA A 220 -14.77 -12.02 -13.46
N HIS A 221 -15.44 -12.11 -12.30
CA HIS A 221 -15.67 -10.96 -11.44
C HIS A 221 -14.40 -10.54 -10.68
N ARG A 222 -13.62 -11.53 -10.20
CA ARG A 222 -12.28 -11.31 -9.59
C ARG A 222 -11.38 -10.53 -10.53
N GLU A 223 -11.30 -10.95 -11.78
CA GLU A 223 -10.46 -10.32 -12.80
C GLU A 223 -10.95 -8.91 -13.15
N SER A 224 -12.23 -8.75 -13.48
CA SER A 224 -12.77 -7.45 -13.92
C SER A 224 -12.62 -6.35 -12.87
N VAL A 225 -13.03 -6.61 -11.62
CA VAL A 225 -12.92 -5.61 -10.54
C VAL A 225 -11.45 -5.45 -10.11
N GLY A 226 -10.70 -6.55 -10.02
CA GLY A 226 -9.29 -6.53 -9.63
C GLY A 226 -8.44 -5.72 -10.59
N LEU A 227 -8.57 -5.94 -11.90
CA LEU A 227 -7.84 -5.17 -12.92
C LEU A 227 -8.24 -3.70 -12.91
N LEU A 228 -9.54 -3.38 -12.82
CA LEU A 228 -10.02 -2.00 -12.79
C LEU A 228 -9.43 -1.21 -11.61
N ARG A 229 -9.23 -1.86 -10.46
CA ARG A 229 -8.73 -1.22 -9.23
C ARG A 229 -7.21 -1.33 -9.05
N TRP A 230 -6.53 -2.16 -9.85
CA TRP A 230 -5.08 -2.37 -9.77
C TRP A 230 -4.28 -1.07 -9.82
N ARG A 231 -4.60 -0.16 -10.76
CA ARG A 231 -3.94 1.15 -10.87
C ARG A 231 -4.04 1.96 -9.57
N SER A 232 -5.18 1.94 -8.89
CA SER A 232 -5.35 2.67 -7.63
C SER A 232 -4.40 2.15 -6.54
N LEU A 233 -4.27 0.82 -6.46
CA LEU A 233 -3.44 0.15 -5.46
C LEU A 233 -1.95 0.46 -5.62
N CYS A 234 -1.43 0.38 -6.85
CA CYS A 234 -0.01 0.62 -7.13
C CYS A 234 0.43 2.07 -6.84
N PHE A 235 -0.47 3.05 -6.98
CA PHE A 235 -0.08 4.47 -6.98
C PHE A 235 -0.63 5.31 -5.82
N ARG A 236 -1.66 4.84 -5.11
CA ARG A 236 -2.31 5.56 -4.00
C ARG A 236 -2.00 4.93 -2.64
N ASN A 237 -2.58 3.77 -2.36
CA ASN A 237 -2.72 3.31 -0.97
C ASN A 237 -1.53 2.52 -0.41
N ARG A 238 -0.62 2.04 -1.27
CA ARG A 238 0.64 1.38 -0.87
C ARG A 238 0.47 0.29 0.20
N ASP A 239 -0.69 -0.34 0.26
CA ASP A 239 -0.94 -1.46 1.16
C ASP A 239 -0.25 -2.70 0.58
N ARG A 240 0.91 -3.04 1.15
CA ARG A 240 1.76 -4.13 0.66
C ARG A 240 1.02 -5.46 0.62
N GLY A 241 0.27 -5.77 1.67
CA GLY A 241 -0.45 -7.04 1.80
C GLY A 241 -1.51 -7.22 0.73
N THR A 242 -2.38 -6.22 0.54
CA THR A 242 -3.40 -6.23 -0.51
C THR A 242 -2.78 -6.26 -1.90
N MET A 243 -1.69 -5.52 -2.12
CA MET A 243 -0.97 -5.51 -3.40
C MET A 243 -0.36 -6.86 -3.73
N GLN A 244 0.36 -7.46 -2.79
CA GLN A 244 0.95 -8.79 -2.97
C GLN A 244 -0.14 -9.82 -3.24
N PHE A 245 -1.21 -9.83 -2.45
CA PHE A 245 -2.34 -10.75 -2.63
C PHE A 245 -2.94 -10.63 -4.05
N LEU A 246 -3.34 -9.41 -4.44
CA LEU A 246 -3.97 -9.18 -5.74
C LEU A 246 -3.00 -9.45 -6.89
N CYS A 247 -1.73 -9.09 -6.76
CA CYS A 247 -0.73 -9.37 -7.78
C CYS A 247 -0.62 -10.87 -8.05
N HIS A 248 -0.50 -11.69 -7.00
CA HIS A 248 -0.39 -13.13 -7.15
C HIS A 248 -1.66 -13.73 -7.76
N LYS A 249 -2.83 -13.34 -7.24
CA LYS A 249 -4.10 -13.92 -7.68
C LYS A 249 -4.49 -13.49 -9.09
N LEU A 250 -4.31 -12.22 -9.45
CA LEU A 250 -4.61 -11.74 -10.80
C LEU A 250 -3.61 -12.25 -11.83
N CYS A 251 -2.32 -12.38 -11.50
CA CYS A 251 -1.35 -12.98 -12.42
C CYS A 251 -1.59 -14.48 -12.64
N ALA A 252 -2.20 -15.18 -11.69
CA ALA A 252 -2.63 -16.56 -11.88
C ALA A 252 -3.85 -16.67 -12.82
N ILE A 253 -4.73 -15.67 -12.85
CA ILE A 253 -5.90 -15.63 -13.74
C ILE A 253 -5.51 -15.14 -15.15
N ASN A 254 -4.94 -13.94 -15.23
CA ASN A 254 -4.59 -13.30 -16.49
C ASN A 254 -3.26 -12.54 -16.38
N PRO A 255 -2.13 -13.23 -16.58
CA PRO A 255 -0.83 -12.60 -16.47
C PRO A 255 -0.55 -11.56 -17.56
N ILE A 256 -1.11 -11.72 -18.76
CA ILE A 256 -0.91 -10.82 -19.90
C ILE A 256 -1.66 -9.51 -19.66
N GLY A 257 -2.92 -9.60 -19.25
CA GLY A 257 -3.74 -8.45 -18.86
C GLY A 257 -3.08 -7.67 -17.73
N MET A 258 -2.60 -8.37 -16.70
CA MET A 258 -1.85 -7.78 -15.59
C MET A 258 -0.57 -7.08 -16.03
N SER A 259 0.25 -7.70 -16.88
CA SER A 259 1.46 -7.04 -17.36
C SER A 259 1.14 -5.79 -18.18
N ARG A 260 0.15 -5.86 -19.09
CA ARG A 260 -0.24 -4.73 -19.94
C ARG A 260 -0.78 -3.56 -19.13
N ILE A 261 -1.73 -3.79 -18.22
CA ILE A 261 -2.33 -2.69 -17.43
C ILE A 261 -1.31 -2.05 -16.48
N THR A 262 -0.42 -2.87 -15.91
CA THR A 262 0.67 -2.39 -15.07
C THR A 262 1.64 -1.57 -15.90
N TRP A 263 2.06 -2.08 -17.07
CA TRP A 263 2.95 -1.40 -17.99
C TRP A 263 2.38 -0.06 -18.43
N THR A 264 1.15 -0.01 -18.95
CA THR A 264 0.51 1.25 -19.36
C THR A 264 0.49 2.27 -18.22
N SER A 265 0.02 1.85 -17.04
CA SER A 265 -0.11 2.78 -15.91
C SER A 265 1.24 3.25 -15.37
N PHE A 266 2.26 2.39 -15.42
CA PHE A 266 3.58 2.64 -14.84
C PHE A 266 4.52 3.36 -15.82
N PHE A 267 4.52 2.94 -17.08
CA PHE A 267 5.36 3.48 -18.13
C PHE A 267 4.91 4.88 -18.58
N GLU A 268 3.60 5.16 -18.59
CA GLU A 268 3.10 6.55 -18.69
C GLU A 268 3.66 7.44 -17.57
N ALA A 269 3.71 6.93 -16.34
CA ALA A 269 4.22 7.68 -15.20
C ALA A 269 5.75 7.88 -15.27
N PHE A 270 6.47 6.89 -15.81
CA PHE A 270 7.91 6.97 -16.09
C PHE A 270 8.23 8.03 -17.13
N TYR A 271 7.58 8.00 -18.30
CA TYR A 271 7.86 9.00 -19.35
C TYR A 271 7.53 10.42 -18.92
N ARG A 272 6.41 10.64 -18.22
CA ARG A 272 6.11 11.95 -17.64
C ARG A 272 7.17 12.46 -16.66
N SER A 273 7.94 11.57 -16.04
CA SER A 273 9.05 11.96 -15.14
C SER A 273 10.33 12.35 -15.88
N ILE A 274 10.41 12.04 -17.17
CA ILE A 274 11.59 12.22 -18.03
C ILE A 274 11.35 13.33 -19.07
N GLU A 275 10.15 13.44 -19.63
CA GLU A 275 9.79 14.36 -20.72
C GLU A 275 9.42 15.78 -20.28
N GLY A 276 9.28 16.05 -18.97
CA GLY A 276 9.02 17.41 -18.49
C GLY A 276 10.28 18.28 -18.62
N ASP A 277 10.17 19.42 -19.31
CA ASP A 277 11.27 20.38 -19.57
C ASP A 277 11.97 20.93 -18.32
N GLU A 278 11.39 20.71 -17.14
CA GLU A 278 12.07 20.78 -15.85
C GLU A 278 11.75 19.51 -15.09
N SER A 279 12.61 18.49 -15.21
CA SER A 279 12.48 17.28 -14.41
C SER A 279 12.76 17.61 -12.95
N ASP A 280 11.73 18.09 -12.25
CA ASP A 280 11.78 18.38 -10.83
C ASP A 280 12.28 17.11 -10.12
N VAL A 281 13.38 17.25 -9.37
CA VAL A 281 13.99 16.19 -8.56
C VAL A 281 12.93 15.50 -7.69
N VAL A 282 11.87 16.22 -7.31
CA VAL A 282 10.71 15.67 -6.59
C VAL A 282 9.92 14.65 -7.43
N VAL A 283 9.70 14.90 -8.72
CA VAL A 283 8.97 14.00 -9.63
C VAL A 283 9.75 12.71 -9.87
N GLN A 284 11.05 12.81 -10.14
CA GLN A 284 11.93 11.66 -10.31
C GLN A 284 12.00 10.81 -9.03
N ASN A 285 12.16 11.45 -7.86
CA ASN A 285 12.17 10.75 -6.58
C ASN A 285 10.82 10.07 -6.26
N LYS A 286 9.70 10.70 -6.64
CA LYS A 286 8.36 10.11 -6.47
C LYS A 286 8.17 8.90 -7.37
N PHE A 287 8.69 8.95 -8.60
CA PHE A 287 8.70 7.80 -9.50
C PHE A 287 9.57 6.67 -8.93
N LYS A 288 10.83 6.94 -8.57
CA LYS A 288 11.76 5.97 -7.98
C LYS A 288 11.12 5.20 -6.82
N LYS A 289 10.57 5.92 -5.84
CA LYS A 289 9.92 5.30 -4.67
C LYS A 289 8.70 4.44 -5.03
N ARG A 290 7.96 4.80 -6.09
CA ARG A 290 6.81 4.01 -6.57
C ARG A 290 7.26 2.76 -7.33
N PHE A 291 8.35 2.88 -8.09
CA PHE A 291 8.90 1.76 -8.84
C PHE A 291 9.49 0.71 -7.92
N GLU A 292 10.29 1.13 -6.95
CA GLU A 292 10.83 0.28 -5.89
C GLU A 292 9.70 -0.47 -5.18
N PHE A 293 8.67 0.26 -4.73
CA PHE A 293 7.50 -0.34 -4.11
C PHE A 293 6.79 -1.36 -5.02
N LEU A 294 6.66 -1.08 -6.32
CA LEU A 294 6.07 -2.01 -7.29
C LEU A 294 6.92 -3.27 -7.43
N LEU A 295 8.23 -3.15 -7.62
CA LEU A 295 9.12 -4.30 -7.83
C LEU A 295 9.20 -5.18 -6.59
N GLU A 296 9.28 -4.60 -5.39
CA GLU A 296 9.30 -5.33 -4.12
C GLU A 296 8.04 -6.16 -3.89
N ASN A 297 6.86 -5.64 -4.30
CA ASN A 297 5.56 -6.24 -3.99
C ASN A 297 4.93 -6.99 -5.18
N ALA A 298 5.50 -6.88 -6.38
CA ALA A 298 5.08 -7.67 -7.54
C ALA A 298 5.51 -9.14 -7.39
N CYS A 299 4.63 -10.04 -7.83
CA CYS A 299 4.98 -11.45 -7.93
C CYS A 299 6.06 -11.67 -9.02
N PRO A 300 6.84 -12.77 -8.94
CA PRO A 300 7.92 -13.04 -9.90
C PRO A 300 7.46 -13.04 -11.36
N ILE A 301 6.24 -13.52 -11.60
CA ILE A 301 5.63 -13.59 -12.93
C ILE A 301 5.43 -12.19 -13.53
N LEU A 302 4.85 -11.27 -12.76
CA LEU A 302 4.63 -9.90 -13.20
C LEU A 302 5.95 -9.16 -13.38
N ARG A 303 6.85 -9.30 -12.41
CA ARG A 303 8.16 -8.66 -12.40
C ARG A 303 8.98 -9.03 -13.65
N SER A 304 9.13 -10.33 -13.94
CA SER A 304 9.85 -10.80 -15.12
C SER A 304 9.22 -10.28 -16.42
N ARG A 305 7.88 -10.33 -16.55
CA ARG A 305 7.18 -9.80 -17.74
C ARG A 305 7.39 -8.30 -17.91
N LEU A 306 7.26 -7.51 -16.85
CA LEU A 306 7.43 -6.06 -16.90
C LEU A 306 8.84 -5.66 -17.32
N LEU A 307 9.88 -6.30 -16.77
CA LEU A 307 11.26 -5.96 -17.08
C LEU A 307 11.63 -6.34 -18.54
N LYS A 308 10.99 -7.36 -19.11
CA LYS A 308 11.17 -7.79 -20.50
C LYS A 308 10.31 -7.04 -21.52
N MET A 309 9.29 -6.30 -21.08
CA MET A 309 8.35 -5.68 -22.02
C MET A 309 9.06 -4.78 -23.02
N GLU A 310 8.59 -4.87 -24.27
CA GLU A 310 9.08 -4.08 -25.40
C GLU A 310 10.62 -4.17 -25.56
N ASN A 311 11.19 -5.37 -25.39
CA ASN A 311 12.63 -5.65 -25.48
C ASN A 311 13.46 -4.87 -24.46
N PHE A 312 13.09 -4.97 -23.18
CA PHE A 312 13.76 -4.27 -22.07
C PHE A 312 13.73 -2.74 -22.23
N ARG A 313 12.60 -2.19 -22.69
CA ARG A 313 12.48 -0.75 -22.98
C ARG A 313 12.75 0.11 -21.74
N ILE A 314 12.24 -0.28 -20.57
CA ILE A 314 12.46 0.49 -19.35
C ILE A 314 13.94 0.55 -18.93
N LEU A 315 14.67 -0.56 -19.07
CA LEU A 315 16.11 -0.58 -18.83
C LEU A 315 16.85 0.30 -19.83
N SER A 316 16.47 0.19 -21.11
CA SER A 316 17.05 0.97 -22.20
C SER A 316 16.88 2.47 -21.97
N ASP A 317 15.69 2.89 -21.54
CA ASP A 317 15.40 4.30 -21.28
C ASP A 317 16.08 4.77 -19.98
N ALA A 318 16.08 3.95 -18.91
CA ALA A 318 16.85 4.26 -17.70
C ALA A 318 18.35 4.47 -18.02
N PHE A 319 18.92 3.68 -18.94
CA PHE A 319 20.28 3.86 -19.43
C PHE A 319 20.44 5.13 -20.28
N ARG A 320 19.53 5.39 -21.22
CA ARG A 320 19.58 6.57 -22.12
C ARG A 320 19.49 7.89 -21.38
N TYR A 321 18.66 7.95 -20.34
CA TYR A 321 18.43 9.15 -19.54
C TYR A 321 19.29 9.21 -18.26
N ASN A 322 20.28 8.31 -18.13
CA ASN A 322 21.20 8.25 -16.99
C ASN A 322 20.53 8.18 -15.61
N LEU A 323 19.43 7.41 -15.51
CA LEU A 323 18.70 7.20 -14.25
C LEU A 323 19.37 6.11 -13.42
N VAL A 324 20.51 6.43 -12.82
CA VAL A 324 21.40 5.48 -12.10
C VAL A 324 20.67 4.59 -11.10
N ASP A 325 19.81 5.19 -10.27
CA ASP A 325 19.09 4.46 -9.24
C ASP A 325 18.04 3.49 -9.80
N VAL A 326 17.28 3.93 -10.81
CA VAL A 326 16.27 3.10 -11.47
C VAL A 326 16.95 1.96 -12.21
N PHE A 327 18.08 2.24 -12.86
CA PHE A 327 18.90 1.25 -13.54
C PHE A 327 19.39 0.18 -12.55
N ALA A 328 19.98 0.60 -11.41
CA ALA A 328 20.43 -0.32 -10.37
C ALA A 328 19.29 -1.19 -9.82
N GLN A 329 18.13 -0.58 -9.53
CA GLN A 329 16.93 -1.30 -9.06
C GLN A 329 16.43 -2.36 -10.05
N ILE A 330 16.48 -2.09 -11.36
CA ILE A 330 16.13 -3.08 -12.38
C ILE A 330 17.10 -4.26 -12.32
N LEU A 331 18.41 -3.99 -12.27
CA LEU A 331 19.44 -5.03 -12.29
C LEU A 331 19.35 -5.98 -11.09
N GLU A 332 18.88 -5.52 -9.93
CA GLU A 332 18.65 -6.37 -8.76
C GLU A 332 17.56 -7.43 -8.96
N HIS A 333 16.69 -7.22 -9.94
CA HIS A 333 15.48 -8.01 -10.16
C HIS A 333 15.50 -8.85 -11.44
N LEU A 334 16.57 -8.76 -12.24
CA LEU A 334 16.79 -9.61 -13.41
C LEU A 334 17.40 -10.94 -13.00
N ASN A 335 16.90 -12.03 -13.57
CA ASN A 335 17.56 -13.34 -13.47
C ASN A 335 18.80 -13.44 -14.41
N PRO A 336 19.63 -14.50 -14.31
CA PRO A 336 20.86 -14.61 -15.10
C PRO A 336 20.64 -14.50 -16.63
N ASP A 337 19.61 -15.17 -17.15
CA ASP A 337 19.29 -15.17 -18.58
C ASP A 337 18.78 -13.79 -19.04
N GLU A 338 17.94 -13.17 -18.22
CA GLU A 338 17.46 -11.80 -18.41
C GLU A 338 18.60 -10.80 -18.43
N MET A 339 19.56 -10.94 -17.51
CA MET A 339 20.74 -10.09 -17.41
C MET A 339 21.59 -10.16 -18.69
N LYS A 340 21.79 -11.36 -19.23
CA LYS A 340 22.53 -11.56 -20.48
C LYS A 340 21.85 -10.86 -21.67
N ASN A 341 20.55 -11.07 -21.84
CA ASN A 341 19.79 -10.47 -22.95
C ASN A 341 19.68 -8.94 -22.81
N ALA A 342 19.45 -8.46 -21.59
CA ALA A 342 19.44 -7.04 -21.27
C ALA A 342 20.77 -6.35 -21.63
N ARG A 343 21.90 -7.04 -21.40
CA ARG A 343 23.23 -6.49 -21.69
C ARG A 343 23.43 -6.24 -23.18
N GLU A 344 22.97 -7.15 -24.02
CA GLU A 344 23.05 -6.97 -25.48
C GLU A 344 22.28 -5.74 -25.96
N VAL A 345 21.17 -5.39 -25.29
CA VAL A 345 20.43 -4.15 -25.57
C VAL A 345 21.25 -2.92 -25.15
N VAL A 346 21.79 -2.92 -23.94
CA VAL A 346 22.61 -1.81 -23.41
C VAL A 346 23.88 -1.61 -24.24
N ASP A 347 24.60 -2.68 -24.58
CA ASP A 347 25.81 -2.63 -25.40
C ASP A 347 25.51 -2.04 -26.80
N ARG A 348 24.36 -2.34 -27.39
CA ARG A 348 23.93 -1.72 -28.67
C ARG A 348 23.68 -0.22 -28.54
N ILE A 349 23.10 0.24 -27.43
CA ILE A 349 22.86 1.67 -27.19
C ILE A 349 24.19 2.40 -26.95
N HIS A 350 25.06 1.84 -26.11
CA HIS A 350 26.36 2.42 -25.78
C HIS A 350 27.27 2.53 -27.02
N LYS A 351 27.30 1.51 -27.89
CA LYS A 351 28.03 1.57 -29.16
C LYS A 351 27.62 2.74 -30.05
N ARG A 352 26.36 3.18 -29.99
CA ARG A 352 25.82 4.32 -30.76
C ARG A 352 26.08 5.67 -30.09
N LYS A 353 26.15 5.72 -28.77
CA LYS A 353 26.40 6.94 -27.97
C LYS A 353 27.39 6.64 -26.85
N GLN A 354 28.67 6.86 -27.12
CA GLN A 354 29.76 6.68 -26.15
C GLN A 354 29.81 7.89 -25.20
N SER A 355 29.05 7.83 -24.11
CA SER A 355 29.11 8.81 -23.02
C SER A 355 29.88 8.25 -21.81
N LYS A 356 30.55 9.12 -21.05
CA LYS A 356 31.24 8.75 -19.80
C LYS A 356 30.27 8.15 -18.77
N ASP A 357 29.07 8.73 -18.65
CA ASP A 357 28.04 8.23 -17.72
C ASP A 357 27.50 6.85 -18.13
N GLY A 358 27.31 6.63 -19.44
CA GLY A 358 26.91 5.33 -19.97
C GLY A 358 27.94 4.22 -19.70
N GLU A 359 29.23 4.56 -19.71
CA GLU A 359 30.31 3.62 -19.35
C GLU A 359 30.26 3.25 -17.85
N VAL A 360 29.89 4.17 -16.96
CA VAL A 360 29.70 3.88 -15.52
C VAL A 360 28.56 2.90 -15.31
N LEU A 361 27.39 3.15 -15.92
CA LEU A 361 26.22 2.26 -15.83
C LEU A 361 26.51 0.88 -16.42
N ARG A 362 27.21 0.83 -17.55
CA ARG A 362 27.65 -0.42 -18.17
C ARG A 362 28.56 -1.23 -17.25
N ARG A 363 29.52 -0.58 -16.57
CA ARG A 363 30.38 -1.24 -15.56
C ARG A 363 29.59 -1.77 -14.37
N GLN A 364 28.57 -1.05 -13.90
CA GLN A 364 27.68 -1.53 -12.85
C GLN A 364 26.96 -2.82 -13.27
N MET A 365 26.44 -2.85 -14.51
CA MET A 365 25.81 -4.04 -15.07
C MET A 365 26.77 -5.24 -15.14
N MET A 366 28.00 -5.01 -15.62
CA MET A 366 29.04 -6.05 -15.69
C MET A 366 29.37 -6.63 -14.31
N ARG A 367 29.52 -5.77 -13.30
CA ARG A 367 29.76 -6.21 -11.90
C ARG A 367 28.60 -7.03 -11.36
N LYS A 368 27.36 -6.63 -11.66
CA LYS A 368 26.17 -7.36 -11.20
C LYS A 368 26.08 -8.74 -11.87
N GLN A 369 26.38 -8.83 -13.17
CA GLN A 369 26.42 -10.11 -13.87
C GLN A 369 27.43 -11.08 -13.24
N MET A 370 28.62 -10.59 -12.86
CA MET A 370 29.64 -11.40 -12.19
C MET A 370 29.24 -11.89 -10.79
N THR A 371 28.27 -11.23 -10.13
CA THR A 371 27.81 -11.60 -8.77
C THR A 371 26.53 -12.43 -8.76
N ILE A 372 25.82 -12.52 -9.89
CA ILE A 372 24.62 -13.35 -10.07
C ILE A 372 24.97 -14.73 -10.67
N ASN A 373 26.11 -14.84 -11.38
CA ASN A 373 26.59 -16.08 -12.00
C ASN A 373 27.03 -17.15 -10.99
#